data_AF-A0A529ZPM3-F1
#
_entry.id   AF-A0A529ZPM3-F1
#
_cell.length_a   1.000
_cell.length_b   1.000
_cell.length_c   1.000
_cell.angle_alpha   90.00
_cell.angle_beta   90.00
_cell.angle_gamma   90.00
#
_symmetry.space_group_name_H-M   'P 1'
#
loop_
_entity.id
_entity.type
_entity.pdbx_description
1 polymer ?
#
loop_
_entity_poly.entity_id
_entity_poly.type
_entity_poly.pdbx_seq_one_letter_code
_entity_poly.pdbx_strand_id
1 'polypeptide(L)'
;ENNLSAALNAYFKENDLFPTPAHKIYSLRHSFEDRMKVGGIDAELRKIIMGHSIDRPDYGVGGTLEWRQENLMRIALPFDPAIV
;
A
#
# COMPACT_ATOMS: atom_id res chain seq x y z
N GLU A 1 -9.92 -9.95 13.31
CA GLU A 1 -9.45 -9.37 12.04
C GLU A 1 -8.62 -10.31 11.14
N ASN A 2 -8.52 -11.62 11.39
CA ASN A 2 -7.71 -12.52 10.53
C ASN A 2 -8.47 -13.11 9.33
N ASN A 3 -9.78 -12.90 9.23
CA ASN A 3 -10.62 -13.61 8.27
C ASN A 3 -10.50 -13.07 6.84
N LEU A 4 -10.31 -11.75 6.67
CA LEU A 4 -10.21 -11.16 5.33
C LEU A 4 -8.92 -11.58 4.64
N SER A 5 -7.77 -11.43 5.31
CA SER A 5 -6.48 -11.84 4.75
C SER A 5 -6.46 -13.33 4.40
N ALA A 6 -7.02 -14.19 5.26
CA ALA A 6 -7.12 -15.61 4.96
C ALA A 6 -8.01 -15.89 3.74
N ALA A 7 -9.19 -15.28 3.67
CA ALA A 7 -10.12 -15.43 2.55
C ALA A 7 -9.50 -14.97 1.22
N LEU A 8 -8.86 -13.79 1.20
CA LEU A 8 -8.20 -13.26 0.01
C LEU A 8 -7.01 -14.14 -0.43
N ASN A 9 -6.21 -14.65 0.51
CA ASN A 9 -5.10 -15.56 0.16
C ASN A 9 -5.61 -16.89 -0.41
N ALA A 10 -6.70 -17.44 0.13
CA ALA A 10 -7.33 -18.64 -0.41
C ALA A 10 -7.83 -18.40 -1.84
N TYR A 11 -8.60 -17.34 -2.05
CA TYR A 11 -9.13 -16.98 -3.37
C TYR A 11 -8.02 -16.79 -4.42
N PHE A 12 -6.98 -16.00 -4.10
CA PHE A 12 -5.87 -15.78 -5.04
C PHE A 12 -5.09 -17.05 -5.36
N LYS A 13 -4.96 -17.96 -4.38
CA LYS A 13 -4.28 -19.24 -4.58
C LYS A 13 -5.11 -20.20 -5.43
N GLU A 14 -6.41 -20.29 -5.18
CA GLU A 14 -7.34 -21.17 -5.91
C GLU A 14 -7.51 -20.76 -7.38
N ASN A 15 -7.30 -19.48 -7.69
CA ASN A 15 -7.47 -18.91 -9.02
C ASN A 15 -6.12 -18.59 -9.71
N ASP A 16 -5.00 -19.07 -9.17
CA ASP A 16 -3.64 -18.84 -9.73
C ASP A 16 -3.32 -17.35 -10.00
N LEU A 17 -3.83 -16.45 -9.15
CA LEU A 17 -3.68 -15.00 -9.31
C LEU A 17 -2.36 -14.46 -8.74
N PHE A 18 -1.60 -15.30 -8.03
CA PHE A 18 -0.28 -14.91 -7.55
C PHE A 18 0.79 -15.13 -8.63
N PRO A 19 1.67 -14.15 -8.88
CA PRO A 19 2.75 -14.32 -9.86
C PRO A 19 3.68 -15.49 -9.54
N THR A 20 3.90 -15.79 -8.25
CA THR A 20 4.68 -16.94 -7.79
C THR A 20 4.12 -17.48 -6.46
N PRO A 21 4.41 -18.75 -6.10
CA PRO A 21 3.98 -19.34 -4.82
C PRO A 21 4.47 -18.62 -3.55
N ALA A 22 5.55 -17.83 -3.68
CA ALA A 22 6.10 -17.04 -2.58
C ALA A 22 5.25 -15.80 -2.25
N HIS A 23 4.42 -15.33 -3.20
CA HIS A 23 3.56 -14.17 -2.98
C HIS A 23 2.38 -14.49 -2.05
N LYS A 24 1.94 -13.47 -1.33
CA LYS A 24 0.76 -13.46 -0.46
C LYS A 24 0.02 -12.14 -0.66
N ILE A 25 -1.19 -12.01 -0.16
CA ILE A 25 -1.94 -10.74 -0.21
C ILE A 25 -1.13 -9.59 0.39
N TYR A 26 -0.42 -9.84 1.50
CA TYR A 26 0.40 -8.83 2.16
C TYR A 26 1.60 -8.36 1.32
N SER A 27 2.00 -9.11 0.27
CA SER A 27 3.01 -8.67 -0.69
C SER A 27 2.60 -7.39 -1.40
N LEU A 28 1.30 -7.13 -1.60
CA LEU A 28 0.81 -5.87 -2.16
C LEU A 28 1.13 -4.68 -1.24
N ARG A 29 0.97 -4.85 0.07
CA ARG A 29 1.29 -3.82 1.07
C ARG A 29 2.79 -3.54 1.13
N HIS A 30 3.63 -4.56 1.06
CA HIS A 30 5.08 -4.37 0.97
C HIS A 30 5.50 -3.69 -0.33
N SER A 31 4.96 -4.12 -1.47
CA SER A 31 5.22 -3.47 -2.76
C SER A 31 4.82 -2.00 -2.76
N PHE A 32 3.72 -1.65 -2.09
CA PHE A 32 3.30 -0.27 -1.94
C PHE A 32 4.30 0.57 -1.14
N GLU A 33 4.76 0.08 0.02
CA GLU A 33 5.78 0.78 0.82
C GLU A 33 7.12 0.92 0.06
N ASP A 34 7.54 -0.12 -0.65
CA ASP A 34 8.79 -0.07 -1.41
C ASP A 34 8.72 0.91 -2.58
N ARG A 35 7.58 0.98 -3.28
CA ARG A 35 7.37 2.04 -4.28
C ARG A 35 7.42 3.43 -3.66
N MET A 36 6.84 3.64 -2.48
CA MET A 36 6.97 4.91 -1.77
C MET A 36 8.42 5.26 -1.43
N LYS A 37 9.25 4.28 -1.05
CA LYS A 37 10.69 4.49 -0.83
C LYS A 37 11.40 4.90 -2.12
N VAL A 38 11.16 4.17 -3.21
CA VAL A 38 11.76 4.46 -4.53
C VAL A 38 11.32 5.84 -5.05
N GLY A 39 10.06 6.21 -4.82
CA GLY A 39 9.50 7.52 -5.17
C GLY A 39 9.94 8.67 -4.26
N GLY A 40 10.84 8.43 -3.30
CA GLY A 40 11.38 9.46 -2.41
C GLY A 40 10.35 10.04 -1.45
N ILE A 41 9.29 9.29 -1.12
CA ILE A 41 8.26 9.75 -0.18
C ILE A 41 8.82 9.67 1.24
N ASP A 42 8.63 10.77 1.98
CA ASP A 42 9.12 10.96 3.34
C ASP A 42 8.69 9.82 4.29
N ALA A 43 9.59 9.47 5.22
CA ALA A 43 9.41 8.32 6.10
C ALA A 43 8.19 8.47 7.04
N GLU A 44 7.89 9.67 7.51
CA GLU A 44 6.72 9.91 8.35
C GLU A 44 5.44 9.79 7.54
N LEU A 45 5.38 10.39 6.34
CA LEU A 45 4.24 10.22 5.45
C LEU A 45 4.00 8.74 5.10
N ARG A 46 5.06 7.96 4.85
CA ARG A 46 4.92 6.51 4.66
C ARG A 46 4.30 5.83 5.88
N LYS A 47 4.73 6.17 7.09
CA LYS A 47 4.14 5.61 8.32
C LYS A 47 2.66 5.97 8.45
N ILE A 48 2.29 7.22 8.19
CA ILE A 48 0.89 7.69 8.20
C ILE A 48 0.06 6.86 7.22
N ILE A 49 0.50 6.75 5.96
CA ILE A 49 -0.21 6.04 4.89
C ILE A 49 -0.31 4.53 5.21
N MET A 50 0.74 3.95 5.80
CA MET A 50 0.76 2.54 6.18
C MET A 50 -0.01 2.28 7.49
N GLY A 51 -0.40 3.31 8.25
CA GLY A 51 -0.98 3.14 9.59
C GLY A 51 0.01 2.57 10.60
N HIS A 52 1.30 2.84 10.44
CA HIS A 52 2.33 2.48 11.42
C HIS A 52 2.36 3.49 12.57
N SER A 53 2.75 3.04 13.77
CA SER A 53 2.95 3.92 14.92
C SER A 53 4.06 4.95 14.64
N ILE A 54 3.86 6.13 15.19
CA ILE A 54 4.80 7.25 15.14
C ILE A 54 5.22 7.55 16.58
N ASP A 55 6.52 7.50 16.87
CA ASP A 55 7.06 7.61 18.24
C ASP A 55 7.17 9.06 18.73
N ARG A 56 6.37 9.97 18.18
CA ARG A 56 6.29 11.38 18.57
C ARG A 56 4.83 11.82 18.69
N PRO A 57 4.54 12.86 19.48
CA PRO A 57 3.20 13.41 19.57
C PRO A 57 2.67 13.83 18.20
N ASP A 58 1.38 13.62 17.99
CA ASP A 58 0.69 14.04 16.77
C ASP A 58 0.45 15.56 16.82
N TYR A 59 1.00 16.28 15.84
CA TYR A 59 0.87 17.74 15.73
C TYR A 59 0.30 18.12 14.37
N GLY A 60 -0.70 19.01 14.39
CA GLY A 60 -1.36 19.48 13.18
C GLY A 60 -2.20 18.38 12.53
N VAL A 61 -2.41 18.50 11.22
CA VAL A 61 -3.29 17.60 10.45
C VAL A 61 -2.55 16.44 9.77
N GLY A 62 -1.22 16.36 9.93
CA GLY A 62 -0.40 15.31 9.28
C GLY A 62 -0.43 15.35 7.75
N GLY A 63 -0.60 16.55 7.16
CA GLY A 63 -0.72 16.77 5.71
C GLY A 63 -2.13 16.60 5.16
N THR A 64 -2.55 17.46 4.23
CA THR A 64 -3.89 17.44 3.62
C THR A 64 -4.09 16.25 2.69
N LEU A 65 -5.33 15.93 2.34
CA LEU A 65 -5.64 14.83 1.43
C LEU A 65 -5.05 15.06 0.03
N GLU A 66 -5.09 16.30 -0.45
CA GLU A 66 -4.55 16.73 -1.74
C GLU A 66 -3.03 16.52 -1.77
N TRP A 67 -2.33 16.97 -0.73
CA TRP A 67 -0.87 16.79 -0.64
C TRP A 67 -0.48 15.31 -0.57
N ARG A 68 -1.26 14.49 0.14
CA ARG A 68 -1.05 13.02 0.17
C ARG A 68 -1.27 12.41 -1.21
N GLN A 69 -2.32 12.84 -1.92
CA GLN A 69 -2.62 12.38 -3.27
C GLN A 69 -1.50 12.75 -4.25
N GLU A 70 -1.01 14.00 -4.24
CA GLU A 70 0.13 14.43 -5.06
C GLU A 70 1.38 13.57 -4.84
N ASN A 71 1.69 13.22 -3.59
CA ASN A 71 2.81 12.33 -3.28
C ASN A 71 2.57 10.90 -3.80
N LEU A 72 1.37 10.36 -3.60
CA LEU A 72 1.02 9.01 -4.06
C LEU A 72 0.98 8.90 -5.59
N MET A 73 0.65 9.97 -6.30
CA MET A 73 0.67 9.98 -7.77
C MET A 73 2.07 9.73 -8.34
N ARG A 74 3.14 10.02 -7.58
CA ARG A 74 4.53 9.72 -7.99
C ARG A 74 4.83 8.24 -8.11
N ILE A 75 4.02 7.39 -7.48
CA ILE A 75 4.20 5.94 -7.44
C ILE A 75 3.04 5.16 -8.08
N ALA A 76 2.08 5.88 -8.68
CA ALA A 76 0.93 5.29 -9.33
C ALA A 76 1.40 4.38 -10.49
N LEU A 77 0.86 3.16 -10.52
CA LEU A 77 1.11 2.25 -11.63
C LEU A 77 0.15 2.62 -12.79
N PRO A 78 0.59 2.46 -14.05
CA PRO A 78 -0.32 2.52 -15.17
C PRO A 78 -1.49 1.54 -14.96
N PHE A 79 -2.69 2.01 -15.26
CA PHE A 79 -3.90 1.21 -15.16
C PHE A 79 -4.72 1.44 -16.43
N ASP A 80 -5.10 0.36 -17.09
CA ASP A 80 -5.98 0.43 -18.26
C ASP A 80 -7.43 0.40 -17.79
N PRO A 81 -8.21 1.49 -17.99
CA PRO A 81 -9.61 1.53 -17.58
C PRO A 81 -10.49 0.48 -18.26
N ALA A 82 -10.07 -0.10 -19.39
CA ALA A 82 -10.83 -1.16 -20.07
C ALA A 82 -10.83 -2.50 -19.32
N ILE A 83 -10.04 -2.64 -18.25
CA ILE A 83 -9.96 -3.87 -17.43
C ILE A 83 -11.16 -4.01 -16.46
N VAL A 84 -11.96 -2.96 -16.24
CA VAL A 84 -13.09 -2.94 -15.28
C VAL A 84 -14.43 -2.69 -15.95
#